data_AF-A0A4Q1ZZ44-F1
#
_entry.id   AF-A0A4Q1ZZ44-F1
#
_cell.length_a   1.000
_cell.length_b   1.000
_cell.length_c   1.000
_cell.angle_alpha   90.00
_cell.angle_beta   90.00
_cell.angle_gamma   90.00
#
_symmetry.space_group_name_H-M   'P 1'
#
loop_
_entity.id
_entity.type
_entity.pdbx_description
1 polymer ?
#
loop_
_entity_poly.entity_id
_entity_poly.type
_entity_poly.pdbx_seq_one_letter_code
_entity_poly.pdbx_strand_id
1 'polypeptide(L)'
;MNSIVLIYMMLFSFIIIIITSLLYLMYVDAVNRRFLRRVGVVSKGYENIIMEGLSAVESGGTVSLEHINLINKRNKSQSYERVFQNVMIDYATNKENRGNVIAYMSCFESYVNHKIQTVRRNRSVKHVQNVFLVGEYRLRTEQVVEYLIEGVHSKSIALKFNSLSALSKIGDADFLVRALVITAKEKGYLNQKVLTDVLDSFEGDREDLIEKLVENIRELTGLFRRLVINYFLNQNEKSPAKMISQLLKEVTDKEEHIMILKYFGNIHYNEAIEDVLKATQHEIWEIRAISSKTLRIYVQELELQQLLPVLSDDNWYVRINMATTVLDYIDHHQKTLKHDFELIKQSLDDPYAIDALEYARHLQEEPSHLKESIGEILRKGVEYAH
;
A
#
# COMPACT_ATOMS: atom_id res chain seq x y z
N MET A 1 -37.24 -24.54 41.67
CA MET A 1 -37.92 -25.15 40.50
C MET A 1 -37.99 -24.19 39.31
N ASN A 2 -38.48 -22.95 39.46
CA ASN A 2 -38.64 -22.02 38.34
C ASN A 2 -37.33 -21.70 37.57
N SER A 3 -36.20 -21.56 38.26
CA SER A 3 -34.90 -21.29 37.63
C SER A 3 -34.39 -22.45 36.77
N ILE A 4 -34.66 -23.70 37.16
CA ILE A 4 -34.26 -24.90 36.40
C ILE A 4 -35.08 -25.00 35.12
N VAL A 5 -36.39 -24.76 35.21
CA VAL A 5 -37.28 -24.73 34.04
C VAL A 5 -36.87 -23.64 33.05
N LEU A 6 -36.51 -22.45 33.54
CA LEU A 6 -35.98 -21.36 32.72
C LEU A 6 -34.69 -21.75 31.97
N ILE A 7 -33.75 -22.43 32.64
CA ILE A 7 -32.52 -22.92 32.00
C ILE A 7 -32.83 -23.94 30.90
N TYR A 8 -33.74 -24.88 31.13
CA TYR A 8 -34.13 -25.86 30.10
C TYR A 8 -34.84 -25.19 28.91
N MET A 9 -35.69 -24.20 29.14
CA MET A 9 -36.33 -23.43 28.08
C MET A 9 -35.32 -22.64 27.24
N MET A 10 -34.31 -22.04 27.88
CA MET A 10 -33.20 -21.38 27.18
C MET A 10 -32.35 -22.36 26.37
N LEU A 11 -31.99 -23.52 26.94
CA LEU A 11 -31.23 -24.54 26.22
C LEU A 11 -32.01 -25.07 25.01
N PHE A 12 -33.32 -25.31 25.17
CA PHE A 12 -34.18 -25.76 24.08
C PHE A 12 -34.28 -24.72 22.95
N SER A 13 -34.38 -23.42 23.29
CA SER A 13 -34.40 -22.36 22.27
C SER A 13 -33.06 -22.25 21.52
N PHE A 14 -31.92 -22.41 22.20
CA PHE A 14 -30.62 -22.50 21.54
C PHE A 14 -30.52 -23.70 20.59
N ILE A 15 -31.01 -24.88 20.98
CA ILE A 15 -31.03 -26.06 20.12
C ILE A 15 -31.88 -25.79 18.87
N ILE A 16 -33.06 -25.17 19.02
CA ILE A 16 -33.89 -24.79 17.86
C ILE A 16 -33.16 -23.79 16.95
N ILE A 17 -32.51 -22.76 17.51
CA ILE A 17 -31.75 -21.78 16.72
C ILE A 17 -30.61 -22.46 15.96
N ILE A 18 -29.90 -23.40 16.59
CA ILE A 18 -28.81 -24.15 15.94
C ILE A 18 -29.38 -25.02 14.81
N ILE A 19 -30.44 -25.80 15.07
CA ILE A 19 -31.05 -26.67 14.05
C ILE A 19 -31.56 -25.85 12.87
N THR A 20 -32.29 -24.76 13.12
CA THR A 20 -32.80 -23.88 12.05
C THR A 20 -31.67 -23.22 11.27
N SER A 21 -30.60 -22.79 11.93
CA SER A 21 -29.40 -22.26 11.27
C SER A 21 -28.71 -23.30 10.40
N LEU A 22 -28.58 -24.55 10.87
CA LEU A 22 -28.02 -25.66 10.09
C LEU A 22 -28.88 -25.98 8.87
N LEU A 23 -30.20 -26.07 9.03
CA LEU A 23 -31.13 -26.30 7.93
C LEU A 23 -31.06 -25.17 6.89
N TYR A 24 -30.97 -23.91 7.35
CA TYR A 24 -30.79 -22.76 6.47
C TYR A 24 -29.46 -22.83 5.70
N LEU A 25 -28.35 -23.15 6.37
CA LEU A 25 -27.04 -23.33 5.72
C LEU A 25 -27.07 -24.46 4.68
N MET A 26 -27.68 -25.61 5.00
CA MET A 26 -27.87 -26.71 4.06
C MET A 26 -28.71 -26.32 2.85
N TYR A 27 -29.78 -25.54 3.06
CA TYR A 27 -30.61 -25.01 1.98
C TYR A 27 -29.82 -24.07 1.07
N VAL A 28 -29.11 -23.09 1.63
CA VAL A 28 -28.28 -22.15 0.88
C VAL A 28 -27.21 -22.89 0.08
N ASP A 29 -26.54 -23.87 0.68
CA ASP A 29 -25.54 -24.70 0.04
C ASP A 29 -26.14 -25.56 -1.09
N ALA A 30 -27.33 -26.15 -0.89
CA ALA A 30 -28.03 -26.88 -1.95
C ALA A 30 -28.42 -25.99 -3.13
N VAL A 31 -28.93 -24.78 -2.87
CA VAL A 31 -29.25 -23.79 -3.92
C VAL A 31 -27.97 -23.37 -4.65
N ASN A 32 -26.90 -23.07 -3.92
CA ASN A 32 -25.61 -22.67 -4.49
C ASN A 32 -25.01 -23.80 -5.35
N ARG A 33 -25.02 -25.05 -4.88
CA ARG A 33 -24.59 -26.21 -5.69
C ARG A 33 -25.38 -26.35 -6.99
N ARG A 34 -26.71 -26.17 -6.95
CA ARG A 34 -27.53 -26.20 -8.17
C ARG A 34 -27.16 -25.08 -9.12
N PHE A 35 -26.92 -23.88 -8.60
CA PHE A 35 -26.47 -22.74 -9.37
C PHE A 35 -25.10 -23.01 -10.02
N LEU A 36 -24.11 -23.47 -9.25
CA LEU A 36 -22.76 -23.80 -9.74
C LEU A 36 -22.77 -24.94 -10.76
N ARG A 37 -23.63 -25.95 -10.59
CA ARG A 37 -23.82 -26.99 -11.62
C ARG A 37 -24.34 -26.38 -12.93
N ARG A 38 -25.32 -25.47 -12.87
CA ARG A 38 -25.81 -24.76 -14.07
C ARG A 38 -24.72 -23.91 -14.71
N VAL A 39 -23.90 -23.22 -13.91
CA VAL A 39 -22.73 -22.46 -14.40
C VAL A 39 -21.79 -23.40 -15.17
N GLY A 40 -21.42 -24.54 -14.59
CA GLY A 40 -20.53 -25.52 -15.25
C GLY A 40 -21.13 -26.14 -16.52
N VAL A 41 -22.44 -26.36 -16.58
CA VAL A 41 -23.12 -26.84 -17.79
C VAL A 41 -23.07 -25.79 -18.91
N VAL A 42 -23.35 -24.53 -18.57
CA VAL A 42 -23.38 -23.43 -19.53
C VAL A 42 -21.98 -23.04 -20.00
N SER A 43 -20.98 -23.12 -19.12
CA SER A 43 -19.58 -22.78 -19.38
C SER A 43 -19.02 -23.49 -20.62
N LYS A 44 -19.28 -24.80 -20.77
CA LYS A 44 -18.75 -25.67 -21.85
C LYS A 44 -18.89 -25.13 -23.28
N GLY A 45 -19.89 -24.28 -23.55
CA GLY A 45 -20.04 -23.63 -24.86
C GLY A 45 -20.05 -22.11 -24.80
N TYR A 46 -20.40 -21.52 -23.66
CA TYR A 46 -20.48 -20.06 -23.58
C TYR A 46 -19.10 -19.39 -23.47
N GLU A 47 -18.13 -20.07 -22.86
CA GLU A 47 -16.75 -19.57 -22.79
C GLU A 47 -16.16 -19.39 -24.20
N ASN A 48 -16.32 -20.39 -25.07
CA ASN A 48 -15.84 -20.30 -26.46
C ASN A 48 -16.41 -19.09 -27.20
N ILE A 49 -17.71 -18.81 -27.02
CA ILE A 49 -18.34 -17.63 -27.64
C ILE A 49 -17.70 -16.36 -27.10
N ILE A 50 -17.51 -16.23 -25.78
CA ILE A 50 -16.85 -15.05 -25.20
C ILE A 50 -15.41 -14.92 -25.74
N MET A 51 -14.69 -16.03 -25.85
CA MET A 51 -13.33 -16.07 -26.37
C MET A 51 -13.26 -15.68 -27.85
N GLU A 52 -14.23 -16.03 -28.69
CA GLU A 52 -14.31 -15.55 -30.08
C GLU A 52 -14.31 -14.01 -30.15
N GLY A 53 -15.06 -13.36 -29.26
CA GLY A 53 -15.08 -11.91 -29.14
C GLY A 53 -13.77 -11.31 -28.64
N LEU A 54 -13.12 -11.94 -27.65
CA LEU A 54 -11.81 -11.52 -27.14
C LEU A 54 -10.71 -11.68 -28.20
N SER A 55 -10.68 -12.81 -28.92
CA SER A 55 -9.72 -13.05 -30.01
C SER A 55 -9.90 -12.07 -31.18
N ALA A 56 -11.14 -11.64 -31.45
CA ALA A 56 -11.39 -10.60 -32.45
C ALA A 56 -10.74 -9.27 -32.05
N VAL A 57 -10.78 -8.90 -30.77
CA VAL A 57 -10.11 -7.70 -30.25
C VAL A 57 -8.60 -7.87 -30.23
N GLU A 58 -8.11 -9.03 -29.81
CA GLU A 58 -6.67 -9.36 -29.76
C GLU A 58 -6.00 -9.26 -31.14
N SER A 59 -6.72 -9.64 -32.20
CA SER A 59 -6.26 -9.52 -33.59
C SER A 59 -6.41 -8.10 -34.18
N GLY A 60 -6.80 -7.10 -33.37
CA GLY A 60 -7.03 -5.72 -33.80
C GLY A 60 -8.34 -5.50 -34.57
N GLY A 61 -9.22 -6.51 -34.59
CA GLY A 61 -10.54 -6.43 -35.21
C GLY A 61 -11.60 -5.81 -34.31
N THR A 62 -12.83 -5.74 -34.83
CA THR A 62 -14.00 -5.22 -34.10
C THR A 62 -14.95 -6.34 -33.72
N VAL A 63 -15.53 -6.25 -32.53
CA VAL A 63 -16.60 -7.16 -32.08
C VAL A 63 -17.88 -6.89 -32.87
N SER A 64 -18.47 -7.93 -33.47
CA SER A 64 -19.68 -7.77 -34.28
C SER A 64 -20.91 -7.43 -33.42
N LEU A 65 -21.87 -6.69 -34.01
CA LEU A 65 -23.12 -6.35 -33.32
C LEU A 65 -23.95 -7.60 -32.97
N GLU A 66 -23.90 -8.63 -33.82
CA GLU A 66 -24.55 -9.92 -33.56
C GLU A 66 -23.99 -10.58 -32.29
N HIS A 67 -22.67 -10.56 -32.13
CA HIS A 67 -21.99 -11.07 -30.95
C HIS A 67 -22.40 -10.31 -29.69
N ILE A 68 -22.36 -8.98 -29.73
CA ILE A 68 -22.76 -8.11 -28.61
C ILE A 68 -24.20 -8.41 -28.19
N ASN A 69 -25.12 -8.53 -29.16
CA ASN A 69 -26.52 -8.85 -28.91
C ASN A 69 -26.71 -10.26 -28.30
N LEU A 70 -25.93 -11.24 -28.76
CA LEU A 70 -25.94 -12.60 -28.23
C LEU A 70 -25.49 -12.64 -26.76
N ILE A 71 -24.36 -12.00 -26.44
CA ILE A 71 -23.85 -11.89 -25.07
C ILE A 71 -24.87 -11.20 -24.17
N ASN A 72 -25.40 -10.03 -24.59
CA ASN A 72 -26.40 -9.28 -23.83
C ASN A 72 -27.68 -10.10 -23.58
N LYS A 73 -28.15 -10.88 -24.57
CA LYS A 73 -29.31 -11.75 -24.41
C LYS A 73 -29.05 -12.86 -23.39
N ARG A 74 -27.89 -13.51 -23.44
CA ARG A 74 -27.52 -14.62 -22.55
C ARG A 74 -27.25 -14.14 -21.12
N ASN A 75 -26.57 -13.01 -20.95
CA ASN A 75 -26.25 -12.42 -19.64
C ASN A 75 -27.48 -11.93 -18.86
N LYS A 76 -28.70 -12.00 -19.42
CA LYS A 76 -29.94 -11.86 -18.63
C LYS A 76 -30.11 -12.99 -17.60
N SER A 77 -29.51 -14.16 -17.84
CA SER A 77 -29.52 -15.30 -16.91
C SER A 77 -28.31 -15.25 -15.97
N GLN A 78 -28.53 -15.41 -14.67
CA GLN A 78 -27.47 -15.34 -13.65
C GLN A 78 -26.33 -16.35 -13.88
N SER A 79 -26.62 -17.54 -14.41
CA SER A 79 -25.59 -18.56 -14.66
C SER A 79 -24.69 -18.17 -15.83
N TYR A 80 -25.25 -17.59 -16.90
CA TYR A 80 -24.47 -17.09 -18.03
C TYR A 80 -23.66 -15.85 -17.63
N GLU A 81 -24.29 -14.92 -16.92
CA GLU A 81 -23.59 -13.74 -16.36
C GLU A 81 -22.40 -14.15 -15.49
N ARG A 82 -22.54 -15.19 -14.65
CA ARG A 82 -21.43 -15.69 -13.84
C ARG A 82 -20.28 -16.24 -14.70
N VAL A 83 -20.59 -17.00 -15.75
CA VAL A 83 -19.54 -17.47 -16.69
C VAL A 83 -18.85 -16.28 -17.35
N PHE A 84 -19.61 -15.30 -17.83
CA PHE A 84 -19.05 -14.09 -18.43
C PHE A 84 -18.09 -13.36 -17.48
N GLN A 85 -18.51 -13.15 -16.23
CA GLN A 85 -17.69 -12.54 -15.18
C GLN A 85 -16.40 -13.32 -14.94
N ASN A 86 -16.50 -14.64 -14.77
CA ASN A 86 -15.34 -15.49 -14.53
C ASN A 86 -14.34 -15.42 -15.69
N VAL A 87 -14.81 -15.50 -16.94
CA VAL A 87 -13.93 -15.40 -18.12
C VAL A 87 -13.21 -14.06 -18.15
N MET A 88 -13.88 -12.94 -17.87
CA MET A 88 -13.21 -11.64 -17.83
C MET A 88 -12.14 -11.57 -16.74
N ILE A 89 -12.44 -12.08 -15.54
CA ILE A 89 -11.50 -12.11 -14.41
C ILE A 89 -10.28 -12.99 -14.72
N ASP A 90 -10.53 -14.21 -15.18
CA ASP A 90 -9.48 -15.19 -15.46
C ASP A 90 -8.60 -14.70 -16.62
N TYR A 91 -9.21 -14.18 -17.69
CA TYR A 91 -8.47 -13.66 -18.85
C TYR A 91 -7.63 -12.42 -18.48
N ALA A 92 -8.13 -11.54 -17.61
CA ALA A 92 -7.40 -10.37 -17.12
C ALA A 92 -6.23 -10.66 -16.16
N THR A 93 -6.13 -11.89 -15.65
CA THR A 93 -5.03 -12.30 -14.77
C THR A 93 -3.69 -12.23 -15.51
N ASN A 94 -3.68 -12.50 -16.82
CA ASN A 94 -2.52 -12.21 -17.67
C ASN A 94 -2.46 -10.70 -17.98
N LYS A 95 -1.33 -10.06 -17.67
CA LYS A 95 -1.11 -8.62 -17.89
C LYS A 95 -1.27 -8.22 -19.37
N GLU A 96 -0.82 -9.06 -20.30
CA GLU A 96 -0.89 -8.81 -21.74
C GLU A 96 -2.33 -8.72 -22.25
N ASN A 97 -3.25 -9.43 -21.59
CA ASN A 97 -4.66 -9.50 -21.98
C ASN A 97 -5.50 -8.32 -21.47
N ARG A 98 -4.98 -7.51 -20.54
CA ARG A 98 -5.76 -6.45 -19.89
C ARG A 98 -6.27 -5.39 -20.87
N GLY A 99 -5.46 -5.05 -21.88
CA GLY A 99 -5.88 -4.16 -22.98
C GLY A 99 -7.06 -4.73 -23.77
N ASN A 100 -7.03 -6.04 -24.05
CA ASN A 100 -8.12 -6.72 -24.75
C ASN A 100 -9.40 -6.76 -23.92
N VAL A 101 -9.29 -6.94 -22.59
CA VAL A 101 -10.45 -6.85 -21.68
C VAL A 101 -11.08 -5.47 -21.73
N ILE A 102 -10.28 -4.39 -21.70
CA ILE A 102 -10.78 -3.01 -21.79
C ILE A 102 -11.54 -2.83 -23.12
N ALA A 103 -10.91 -3.17 -24.24
CA ALA A 103 -11.51 -2.99 -25.57
C ALA A 103 -12.77 -3.85 -25.76
N TYR A 104 -12.77 -5.09 -25.28
CA TYR A 104 -13.97 -5.95 -25.32
C TYR A 104 -15.09 -5.44 -24.41
N MET A 105 -14.77 -5.05 -23.17
CA MET A 105 -15.76 -4.53 -22.22
C MET A 105 -16.33 -3.17 -22.61
N SER A 106 -15.61 -2.39 -23.41
CA SER A 106 -16.12 -1.12 -23.98
C SER A 106 -17.34 -1.35 -24.88
N CYS A 107 -17.45 -2.53 -25.50
CA CYS A 107 -18.65 -2.92 -26.25
C CYS A 107 -19.89 -3.16 -25.35
N PHE A 108 -19.69 -3.27 -24.04
CA PHE A 108 -20.71 -3.63 -23.04
C PHE A 108 -20.90 -2.55 -21.97
N GLU A 109 -20.52 -1.29 -22.23
CA GLU A 109 -20.70 -0.18 -21.28
C GLU A 109 -22.15 -0.03 -20.81
N SER A 110 -23.12 -0.13 -21.72
CA SER A 110 -24.55 -0.05 -21.37
C SER A 110 -24.96 -1.13 -20.37
N TYR A 111 -24.38 -2.33 -20.49
CA TYR A 111 -24.64 -3.43 -19.56
C TYR A 111 -24.05 -3.12 -18.18
N VAL A 112 -22.81 -2.63 -18.12
CA VAL A 112 -22.16 -2.23 -16.86
C VAL A 112 -22.92 -1.09 -16.17
N ASN A 113 -23.30 -0.06 -16.92
CA ASN A 113 -24.06 1.09 -16.41
C ASN A 113 -25.43 0.67 -15.86
N HIS A 114 -26.16 -0.21 -16.54
CA HIS A 114 -27.41 -0.76 -16.04
C HIS A 114 -27.23 -1.52 -14.70
N LYS A 115 -26.14 -2.28 -14.57
CA LYS A 115 -25.81 -3.00 -13.32
C LYS A 115 -25.50 -2.05 -12.18
N ILE A 116 -24.69 -1.01 -12.42
CA ILE A 116 -24.40 0.06 -11.45
C ILE A 116 -25.70 0.69 -10.95
N GLN A 117 -26.60 1.11 -11.85
CA GLN A 117 -27.87 1.72 -11.47
C GLN A 117 -28.79 0.77 -10.68
N THR A 118 -28.87 -0.50 -11.09
CA THR A 118 -29.68 -1.51 -10.40
C THR A 118 -29.20 -1.72 -8.97
N VAL A 119 -27.88 -1.77 -8.77
CA VAL A 119 -27.28 -1.97 -7.46
C VAL A 119 -27.50 -0.75 -6.56
N ARG A 120 -27.27 0.48 -7.07
CA ARG A 120 -27.56 1.75 -6.37
C ARG A 120 -28.99 1.82 -5.81
N ARG A 121 -29.99 1.39 -6.60
CA ARG A 121 -31.41 1.42 -6.17
C ARG A 121 -31.71 0.46 -5.03
N ASN A 122 -31.06 -0.70 -4.98
CA ASN A 122 -31.45 -1.80 -4.10
C ASN A 122 -30.69 -1.86 -2.76
N ARG A 123 -29.75 -0.92 -2.48
CA ARG A 123 -28.89 -0.89 -1.27
C ARG A 123 -28.37 -2.29 -0.88
N SER A 124 -28.00 -3.08 -1.89
CA SER A 124 -27.80 -4.53 -1.76
C SER A 124 -26.42 -4.89 -1.22
N VAL A 125 -26.29 -6.00 -0.47
CA VAL A 125 -25.00 -6.61 -0.12
C VAL A 125 -24.12 -6.87 -1.37
N LYS A 126 -24.73 -6.98 -2.56
CA LYS A 126 -24.04 -7.09 -3.85
C LYS A 126 -23.23 -5.86 -4.26
N HIS A 127 -23.32 -4.74 -3.54
CA HIS A 127 -22.52 -3.54 -3.82
C HIS A 127 -21.02 -3.84 -3.86
N VAL A 128 -20.50 -4.59 -2.87
CA VAL A 128 -19.06 -4.93 -2.80
C VAL A 128 -18.65 -5.77 -4.01
N GLN A 129 -19.43 -6.81 -4.33
CA GLN A 129 -19.15 -7.66 -5.49
C GLN A 129 -19.21 -6.87 -6.80
N ASN A 130 -20.15 -5.93 -6.94
CA ASN A 130 -20.26 -5.12 -8.15
C ASN A 130 -19.09 -4.14 -8.30
N VAL A 131 -18.66 -3.51 -7.22
CA VAL A 131 -17.46 -2.64 -7.20
C VAL A 131 -16.23 -3.44 -7.63
N PHE A 132 -16.03 -4.63 -7.05
CA PHE A 132 -14.96 -5.54 -7.44
C PHE A 132 -15.00 -5.84 -8.95
N LEU A 133 -16.15 -6.28 -9.47
CA LEU A 133 -16.31 -6.64 -10.89
C LEU A 133 -16.05 -5.47 -11.84
N VAL A 134 -16.50 -4.26 -11.49
CA VAL A 134 -16.25 -3.07 -12.31
C VAL A 134 -14.75 -2.77 -12.42
N GLY A 135 -13.99 -2.99 -11.35
CA GLY A 135 -12.53 -2.93 -11.38
C GLY A 135 -11.90 -3.96 -12.32
N GLU A 136 -12.43 -5.19 -12.36
CA GLU A 136 -11.97 -6.25 -13.27
C GLU A 136 -12.20 -5.91 -14.75
N TYR A 137 -13.25 -5.13 -15.04
CA TYR A 137 -13.54 -4.69 -16.41
C TYR A 137 -12.66 -3.53 -16.88
N ARG A 138 -11.99 -2.82 -15.95
CA ARG A 138 -11.04 -1.72 -16.24
C ARG A 138 -11.61 -0.58 -17.11
N LEU A 139 -12.94 -0.40 -17.07
CA LEU A 139 -13.60 0.66 -17.82
C LEU A 139 -13.36 2.03 -17.17
N ARG A 140 -13.05 3.02 -18.00
CA ARG A 140 -12.73 4.39 -17.59
C ARG A 140 -13.88 5.37 -17.81
N THR A 141 -15.11 4.87 -17.93
CA THR A 141 -16.27 5.74 -18.15
C THR A 141 -16.55 6.59 -16.91
N GLU A 142 -17.04 7.80 -17.12
CA GLU A 142 -17.38 8.73 -16.04
C GLU A 142 -18.32 8.08 -15.01
N GLN A 143 -19.32 7.33 -15.47
CA GLN A 143 -20.29 6.66 -14.59
C GLN A 143 -19.65 5.56 -13.73
N VAL A 144 -18.65 4.85 -14.26
CA VAL A 144 -17.88 3.85 -13.50
C VAL A 144 -17.05 4.55 -12.43
N VAL A 145 -16.32 5.61 -12.81
CA VAL A 145 -15.45 6.35 -11.89
C VAL A 145 -16.27 6.97 -10.76
N GLU A 146 -17.37 7.64 -11.08
CA GLU A 146 -18.29 8.20 -10.07
C GLU A 146 -18.82 7.12 -9.12
N TYR A 147 -19.17 5.95 -9.64
CA TYR A 147 -19.64 4.84 -8.81
C TYR A 147 -18.57 4.33 -7.84
N LEU A 148 -17.31 4.29 -8.26
CA LEU A 148 -16.20 3.92 -7.38
C LEU A 148 -15.92 5.01 -6.34
N ILE A 149 -15.95 6.29 -6.73
CA ILE A 149 -15.80 7.42 -5.79
C ILE A 149 -16.91 7.42 -4.73
N GLU A 150 -18.16 7.14 -5.10
CA GLU A 150 -19.24 6.92 -4.12
C GLU A 150 -18.93 5.79 -3.14
N GLY A 151 -18.31 4.72 -3.63
CA GLY A 151 -17.87 3.60 -2.81
C GLY A 151 -16.76 3.97 -1.82
N VAL A 152 -15.87 4.91 -2.18
CA VAL A 152 -14.84 5.49 -1.29
C VAL A 152 -15.46 6.29 -0.14
N HIS A 153 -16.58 6.99 -0.38
CA HIS A 153 -17.35 7.70 0.66
C HIS A 153 -18.14 6.76 1.60
N SER A 154 -18.17 5.45 1.34
CA SER A 154 -18.98 4.51 2.10
C SER A 154 -18.46 4.30 3.52
N LYS A 155 -19.34 4.20 4.52
CA LYS A 155 -18.96 3.81 5.89
C LYS A 155 -18.41 2.37 5.99
N SER A 156 -18.64 1.55 4.97
CA SER A 156 -18.15 0.17 4.94
C SER A 156 -16.69 0.12 4.49
N ILE A 157 -15.80 -0.33 5.38
CA ILE A 157 -14.38 -0.54 5.09
C ILE A 157 -14.21 -1.43 3.85
N ALA A 158 -15.04 -2.46 3.69
CA ALA A 158 -14.99 -3.35 2.54
C ALA A 158 -15.31 -2.61 1.23
N LEU A 159 -16.28 -1.69 1.23
CA LEU A 159 -16.59 -0.90 0.04
C LEU A 159 -15.48 0.10 -0.27
N LYS A 160 -14.94 0.80 0.73
CA LYS A 160 -13.81 1.71 0.53
C LYS A 160 -12.63 0.99 -0.11
N PHE A 161 -12.23 -0.14 0.48
CA PHE A 161 -11.12 -0.95 -0.01
C PHE A 161 -11.36 -1.41 -1.44
N ASN A 162 -12.48 -2.08 -1.72
CA ASN A 162 -12.74 -2.59 -3.06
C ASN A 162 -12.84 -1.47 -4.10
N SER A 163 -13.29 -0.27 -3.71
CA SER A 163 -13.36 0.88 -4.62
C SER A 163 -11.97 1.41 -4.95
N LEU A 164 -11.10 1.53 -3.95
CA LEU A 164 -9.70 1.91 -4.15
C LEU A 164 -8.94 0.85 -4.99
N SER A 165 -9.12 -0.44 -4.70
CA SER A 165 -8.53 -1.53 -5.50
C SER A 165 -9.06 -1.53 -6.93
N ALA A 166 -10.34 -1.23 -7.15
CA ALA A 166 -10.92 -1.14 -8.48
C ALA A 166 -10.33 0.04 -9.28
N LEU A 167 -10.18 1.21 -8.65
CA LEU A 167 -9.52 2.37 -9.26
C LEU A 167 -8.06 2.07 -9.59
N SER A 168 -7.37 1.36 -8.70
CA SER A 168 -5.99 0.90 -8.92
C SER A 168 -5.86 -0.02 -10.14
N LYS A 169 -6.81 -0.94 -10.34
CA LYS A 169 -6.91 -1.81 -11.53
C LYS A 169 -7.27 -1.07 -12.81
N ILE A 170 -8.14 -0.06 -12.73
CA ILE A 170 -8.46 0.81 -13.89
C ILE A 170 -7.20 1.52 -14.38
N GLY A 171 -6.26 1.81 -13.48
CA GLY A 171 -4.92 2.28 -13.83
C GLY A 171 -4.90 3.71 -14.34
N ASP A 172 -5.76 4.56 -13.78
CA ASP A 172 -5.81 6.00 -14.06
C ASP A 172 -5.33 6.75 -12.80
N ALA A 173 -4.21 7.46 -12.91
CA ALA A 173 -3.54 8.09 -11.77
C ALA A 173 -4.39 9.20 -11.15
N ASP A 174 -5.03 10.04 -11.97
CA ASP A 174 -5.87 11.14 -11.51
C ASP A 174 -7.04 10.60 -10.67
N PHE A 175 -7.71 9.54 -11.13
CA PHE A 175 -8.83 8.96 -10.38
C PHE A 175 -8.38 8.29 -9.07
N LEU A 176 -7.25 7.58 -9.07
CA LEU A 176 -6.73 6.95 -7.85
C LEU A 176 -6.29 8.00 -6.83
N VAL A 177 -5.52 9.01 -7.25
CA VAL A 177 -5.03 10.08 -6.35
C VAL A 177 -6.20 10.89 -5.80
N ARG A 178 -7.19 11.24 -6.62
CA ARG A 178 -8.44 11.87 -6.15
C ARG A 178 -9.10 11.04 -5.06
N ALA A 179 -9.22 9.73 -5.25
CA ALA A 179 -9.82 8.83 -4.27
C ALA A 179 -8.99 8.74 -2.98
N LEU A 180 -7.65 8.72 -3.07
CA LEU A 180 -6.77 8.74 -1.90
C LEU A 180 -6.91 10.04 -1.10
N VAL A 181 -6.98 11.19 -1.77
CA VAL A 181 -7.19 12.49 -1.11
C VAL A 181 -8.54 12.54 -0.38
N ILE A 182 -9.62 12.07 -1.02
CA ILE A 182 -10.93 11.95 -0.38
C ILE A 182 -10.83 11.05 0.85
N THR A 183 -10.23 9.86 0.68
CA THR A 183 -10.08 8.88 1.76
C THR A 183 -9.29 9.45 2.94
N ALA A 184 -8.22 10.20 2.67
CA ALA A 184 -7.37 10.79 3.68
C ALA A 184 -8.12 11.79 4.57
N LYS A 185 -9.06 12.56 3.98
CA LYS A 185 -9.82 13.61 4.67
C LYS A 185 -11.03 13.06 5.44
N GLU A 186 -11.51 11.86 5.11
CA GLU A 186 -12.66 11.27 5.76
C GLU A 186 -12.35 10.55 7.08
N LYS A 187 -13.28 10.61 8.02
CA LYS A 187 -13.23 9.82 9.25
C LYS A 187 -13.54 8.36 8.93
N GLY A 188 -12.54 7.49 9.02
CA GLY A 188 -12.69 6.05 8.88
C GLY A 188 -11.35 5.35 8.98
N TYR A 189 -11.32 4.19 9.62
CA TYR A 189 -10.09 3.40 9.72
C TYR A 189 -9.86 2.63 8.42
N LEU A 190 -8.78 2.94 7.72
CA LEU A 190 -8.14 2.06 6.76
C LEU A 190 -6.75 1.73 7.28
N ASN A 191 -6.42 0.45 7.32
CA ASN A 191 -5.11 0.00 7.76
C ASN A 191 -4.06 0.40 6.71
N GLN A 192 -2.89 0.83 7.16
CA GLN A 192 -1.68 1.07 6.35
C GLN A 192 -1.44 0.00 5.27
N LYS A 193 -1.52 -1.28 5.63
CA LYS A 193 -1.29 -2.40 4.69
C LYS A 193 -2.24 -2.34 3.50
N VAL A 194 -3.50 -1.99 3.73
CA VAL A 194 -4.52 -1.92 2.68
C VAL A 194 -4.17 -0.85 1.65
N LEU A 195 -3.67 0.30 2.08
CA LEU A 195 -3.30 1.39 1.18
C LEU A 195 -2.01 1.09 0.42
N THR A 196 -1.03 0.44 1.07
CA THR A 196 0.15 -0.08 0.38
C THR A 196 -0.24 -1.08 -0.70
N ASP A 197 -1.10 -2.05 -0.39
CA ASP A 197 -1.59 -3.04 -1.37
C ASP A 197 -2.32 -2.36 -2.56
N VAL A 198 -3.07 -1.27 -2.32
CA VAL A 198 -3.74 -0.49 -3.37
C VAL A 198 -2.72 0.18 -4.29
N LEU A 199 -1.68 0.83 -3.75
CA LEU A 199 -0.65 1.48 -4.56
C LEU A 199 0.21 0.46 -5.32
N ASP A 200 0.58 -0.65 -4.69
CA ASP A 200 1.40 -1.71 -5.30
C ASP A 200 0.64 -2.47 -6.41
N SER A 201 -0.69 -2.55 -6.30
CA SER A 201 -1.54 -3.17 -7.33
C SER A 201 -1.89 -2.27 -8.50
N PHE A 202 -1.35 -1.04 -8.55
CA PHE A 202 -1.65 -0.10 -9.63
C PHE A 202 -1.21 -0.65 -10.99
N GLU A 203 -2.16 -0.71 -11.92
CA GLU A 203 -1.96 -1.33 -13.24
C GLU A 203 -1.69 -0.32 -14.36
N GLY A 204 -1.78 0.99 -14.07
CA GLY A 204 -1.54 2.08 -15.00
C GLY A 204 -0.07 2.47 -15.15
N ASP A 205 0.16 3.70 -15.64
CA ASP A 205 1.49 4.29 -15.76
C ASP A 205 2.02 4.71 -14.38
N ARG A 206 3.10 4.06 -13.93
CA ARG A 206 3.69 4.30 -12.61
C ARG A 206 4.33 5.68 -12.51
N GLU A 207 4.92 6.19 -13.60
CA GLU A 207 5.57 7.50 -13.59
C GLU A 207 4.50 8.60 -13.40
N ASP A 208 3.40 8.48 -14.13
CA ASP A 208 2.22 9.35 -13.98
C ASP A 208 1.63 9.27 -12.55
N LEU A 209 1.51 8.05 -11.99
CA LEU A 209 1.06 7.91 -10.60
C LEU A 209 1.98 8.62 -9.60
N ILE A 210 3.30 8.49 -9.76
CA ILE A 210 4.28 9.14 -8.89
C ILE A 210 4.15 10.67 -9.02
N GLU A 211 4.06 11.19 -10.24
CA GLU A 211 3.87 12.62 -10.49
C GLU A 211 2.60 13.14 -9.81
N LYS A 212 1.46 12.48 -10.01
CA LYS A 212 0.18 12.87 -9.39
C LYS A 212 0.20 12.78 -7.87
N LEU A 213 0.87 11.77 -7.29
CA LEU A 213 1.05 11.66 -5.85
C LEU A 213 1.90 12.81 -5.31
N VAL A 214 2.97 13.20 -6.01
CA VAL A 214 3.83 14.33 -5.66
C VAL A 214 3.07 15.66 -5.73
N GLU A 215 2.30 15.89 -6.80
CA GLU A 215 1.45 17.09 -6.95
C GLU A 215 0.46 17.26 -5.80
N ASN A 216 -0.10 16.15 -5.30
CA ASN A 216 -1.17 16.14 -4.30
C ASN A 216 -0.69 15.81 -2.88
N ILE A 217 0.61 15.63 -2.65
CA ILE A 217 1.12 15.13 -1.36
C ILE A 217 0.79 16.04 -0.17
N ARG A 218 0.68 17.36 -0.40
CA ARG A 218 0.30 18.35 0.64
C ARG A 218 -1.19 18.30 0.99
N GLU A 219 -2.04 17.77 0.11
CA GLU A 219 -3.47 17.57 0.36
C GLU A 219 -3.74 16.36 1.28
N LEU A 220 -2.77 15.46 1.41
CA LEU A 220 -2.87 14.26 2.23
C LEU A 220 -2.66 14.58 3.71
N THR A 221 -3.39 13.86 4.56
CA THR A 221 -3.15 13.84 6.00
C THR A 221 -1.80 13.21 6.32
N GLY A 222 -1.23 13.50 7.49
CA GLY A 222 0.10 13.00 7.86
C GLY A 222 0.24 11.47 7.79
N LEU A 223 -0.81 10.72 8.14
CA LEU A 223 -0.84 9.27 7.96
C LEU A 223 -0.71 8.88 6.48
N PHE A 224 -1.51 9.47 5.59
CA PHE A 224 -1.46 9.15 4.15
C PHE A 224 -0.16 9.61 3.50
N ARG A 225 0.36 10.77 3.92
CA ARG A 225 1.65 11.28 3.47
C ARG A 225 2.78 10.31 3.78
N ARG A 226 2.84 9.78 5.00
CA ARG A 226 3.81 8.74 5.37
C ARG A 226 3.69 7.48 4.52
N LEU A 227 2.46 7.05 4.22
CA LEU A 227 2.23 5.88 3.36
C LEU A 227 2.75 6.08 1.95
N VAL A 228 2.50 7.25 1.38
CA VAL A 228 2.98 7.62 0.04
C VAL A 228 4.50 7.74 0.01
N ILE A 229 5.12 8.34 1.02
CA ILE A 229 6.59 8.40 1.14
C ILE A 229 7.18 6.99 1.30
N ASN A 230 6.55 6.13 2.11
CA ASN A 230 6.97 4.75 2.27
C ASN A 230 6.80 3.95 0.97
N TYR A 231 5.77 4.24 0.17
CA TYR A 231 5.61 3.66 -1.16
C TYR A 231 6.78 4.07 -2.07
N PHE A 232 7.14 5.36 -2.14
CA PHE A 232 8.31 5.81 -2.91
C PHE A 232 9.60 5.13 -2.44
N LEU A 233 9.80 5.02 -1.12
CA LEU A 233 10.93 4.30 -0.54
C LEU A 233 10.97 2.83 -0.97
N ASN A 234 9.84 2.13 -0.90
CA ASN A 234 9.73 0.72 -1.29
C ASN A 234 10.02 0.50 -2.79
N GLN A 235 9.68 1.47 -3.63
CA GLN A 235 9.97 1.44 -5.07
C GLN A 235 11.39 1.95 -5.40
N ASN A 236 12.17 2.35 -4.40
CA ASN A 236 13.48 2.99 -4.55
C ASN A 236 13.42 4.23 -5.48
N GLU A 237 12.34 4.99 -5.37
CA GLU A 237 11.99 6.05 -6.31
C GLU A 237 12.56 7.40 -5.86
N LYS A 238 13.42 8.01 -6.70
CA LYS A 238 14.16 9.25 -6.40
C LYS A 238 13.49 10.52 -6.92
N SER A 239 12.63 10.44 -7.94
CA SER A 239 12.00 11.64 -8.52
C SER A 239 11.25 12.53 -7.50
N PRO A 240 10.63 12.00 -6.42
CA PRO A 240 9.98 12.81 -5.39
C PRO A 240 10.93 13.53 -4.42
N ALA A 241 12.24 13.24 -4.45
CA ALA A 241 13.18 13.65 -3.41
C ALA A 241 13.18 15.16 -3.14
N LYS A 242 13.07 15.99 -4.20
CA LYS A 242 12.96 17.45 -4.06
C LYS A 242 11.72 17.86 -3.25
N MET A 243 10.57 17.27 -3.56
CA MET A 243 9.31 17.58 -2.86
C MET A 243 9.35 17.06 -1.42
N ILE A 244 9.92 15.87 -1.20
CA ILE A 244 10.08 15.28 0.14
C ILE A 244 11.03 16.13 1.01
N SER A 245 12.09 16.70 0.42
CA SER A 245 13.02 17.61 1.12
C SER A 245 12.31 18.91 1.54
N GLN A 246 11.42 19.45 0.69
CA GLN A 246 10.59 20.58 1.09
C GLN A 246 9.66 20.22 2.25
N LEU A 247 9.03 19.04 2.21
CA LEU A 247 8.16 18.57 3.28
C LEU A 247 8.90 18.46 4.63
N LEU A 248 10.17 18.06 4.64
CA LEU A 248 10.96 17.98 5.88
C LEU A 248 10.98 19.30 6.67
N LYS A 249 10.89 20.44 5.98
CA LYS A 249 10.87 21.79 6.57
C LYS A 249 9.48 22.20 7.06
N GLU A 250 8.44 21.55 6.55
CA GLU A 250 7.04 21.92 6.76
C GLU A 250 6.38 21.05 7.85
N VAL A 251 6.81 19.79 8.00
CA VAL A 251 6.19 18.85 8.92
C VAL A 251 6.53 19.17 10.38
N THR A 252 5.57 18.96 11.27
CA THR A 252 5.77 19.07 12.72
C THR A 252 5.52 17.74 13.43
N ASP A 253 4.79 16.82 12.79
CA ASP A 253 4.52 15.50 13.33
C ASP A 253 5.81 14.65 13.37
N LYS A 254 6.04 14.01 14.53
CA LYS A 254 7.24 13.20 14.77
C LYS A 254 7.37 12.07 13.76
N GLU A 255 6.28 11.37 13.48
CA GLU A 255 6.29 10.20 12.62
C GLU A 255 6.49 10.59 11.15
N GLU A 256 5.96 11.74 10.72
CA GLU A 256 6.21 12.29 9.39
C GLU A 256 7.69 12.64 9.20
N HIS A 257 8.29 13.31 10.19
CA HIS A 257 9.74 13.57 10.22
C HIS A 257 10.55 12.29 10.08
N ILE A 258 10.27 11.28 10.91
CA ILE A 258 10.98 10.00 10.89
C ILE A 258 10.84 9.32 9.52
N MET A 259 9.65 9.33 8.91
CA MET A 259 9.44 8.73 7.60
C MET A 259 10.24 9.43 6.49
N ILE A 260 10.30 10.76 6.51
CA ILE A 260 11.09 11.53 5.55
C ILE A 260 12.59 11.27 5.74
N LEU A 261 13.08 11.23 6.98
CA LEU A 261 14.48 10.91 7.26
C LEU A 261 14.84 9.48 6.86
N LYS A 262 13.92 8.52 7.04
CA LYS A 262 14.07 7.14 6.53
C LYS A 262 14.16 7.12 5.00
N TYR A 263 13.33 7.89 4.31
CA TYR A 263 13.41 8.03 2.85
C TYR A 263 14.81 8.51 2.43
N PHE A 264 15.34 9.57 3.05
CA PHE A 264 16.69 10.06 2.76
C PHE A 264 17.81 9.19 3.31
N GLY A 265 17.55 8.24 4.20
CA GLY A 265 18.51 7.23 4.66
C GLY A 265 18.71 6.08 3.67
N ASN A 266 17.88 6.03 2.61
CA ASN A 266 17.92 5.03 1.56
C ASN A 266 18.09 5.67 0.17
N ILE A 267 17.52 6.87 -0.03
CA ILE A 267 17.59 7.62 -1.28
C ILE A 267 18.57 8.78 -1.10
N HIS A 268 19.71 8.69 -1.78
CA HIS A 268 20.74 9.72 -1.73
C HIS A 268 20.33 10.97 -2.54
N TYR A 269 20.19 12.11 -1.85
CA TYR A 269 19.82 13.41 -2.42
C TYR A 269 20.55 14.55 -1.67
N ASN A 270 21.60 15.10 -2.28
CA ASN A 270 22.56 16.02 -1.63
C ASN A 270 21.91 17.29 -1.07
N GLU A 271 20.88 17.80 -1.73
CA GLU A 271 20.19 19.00 -1.30
C GLU A 271 19.41 18.80 0.03
N ALA A 272 19.23 17.56 0.50
CA ALA A 272 18.65 17.28 1.81
C ALA A 272 19.68 17.26 2.95
N ILE A 273 20.99 17.23 2.68
CA ILE A 273 22.04 17.06 3.71
C ILE A 273 21.93 18.12 4.80
N GLU A 274 21.77 19.39 4.43
CA GLU A 274 21.67 20.50 5.40
C GLU A 274 20.46 20.33 6.33
N ASP A 275 19.34 19.86 5.81
CA ASP A 275 18.11 19.66 6.58
C ASP A 275 18.22 18.42 7.49
N VAL A 276 18.88 17.36 7.03
CA VAL A 276 19.19 16.19 7.85
C VAL A 276 20.16 16.57 8.99
N LEU A 277 21.18 17.37 8.69
CA LEU A 277 22.11 17.89 9.72
C LEU A 277 21.37 18.72 10.76
N LYS A 278 20.46 19.62 10.36
CA LYS A 278 19.60 20.36 11.30
C LYS A 278 18.76 19.44 12.16
N ALA A 279 18.22 18.35 11.59
CA ALA A 279 17.41 17.38 12.32
C ALA A 279 18.21 16.58 13.38
N THR A 280 19.55 16.55 13.30
CA THR A 280 20.39 16.01 14.40
C THR A 280 20.34 16.84 15.68
N GLN A 281 19.78 18.06 15.63
CA GLN A 281 19.62 18.96 16.78
C GLN A 281 18.14 19.12 17.20
N HIS A 282 17.26 18.24 16.71
CA HIS A 282 15.84 18.30 17.01
C HIS A 282 15.55 18.02 18.49
N GLU A 283 14.51 18.64 19.07
CA GLU A 283 14.16 18.47 20.49
C GLU A 283 13.82 17.00 20.86
N ILE A 284 13.18 16.30 19.91
CA ILE A 284 12.83 14.88 19.99
C ILE A 284 14.04 14.00 19.66
N TRP A 285 14.49 13.20 20.62
CA TRP A 285 15.67 12.34 20.47
C TRP A 285 15.52 11.27 19.38
N GLU A 286 14.32 10.76 19.11
CA GLU A 286 14.10 9.78 18.04
C GLU A 286 14.41 10.39 16.66
N ILE A 287 14.06 11.66 16.45
CA ILE A 287 14.38 12.38 15.20
C ILE A 287 15.88 12.56 15.09
N ARG A 288 16.56 12.96 16.18
CA ARG A 288 18.03 13.05 16.19
C ARG A 288 18.67 11.71 15.87
N ALA A 289 18.19 10.62 16.48
CA ALA A 289 18.75 9.29 16.31
C ALA A 289 18.61 8.79 14.88
N ILE A 290 17.44 8.98 14.26
CA ILE A 290 17.22 8.62 12.85
C ILE A 290 18.05 9.51 11.94
N SER A 291 18.14 10.83 12.20
CA SER A 291 18.97 11.76 11.42
C SER A 291 20.44 11.37 11.43
N SER A 292 21.00 11.07 12.61
CA SER A 292 22.38 10.60 12.76
C SER A 292 22.65 9.34 11.93
N LYS A 293 21.68 8.43 11.86
CA LYS A 293 21.76 7.23 11.02
C LYS A 293 21.63 7.56 9.53
N THR A 294 20.73 8.47 9.16
CA THR A 294 20.52 8.91 7.78
C THR A 294 21.77 9.52 7.17
N LEU A 295 22.55 10.28 7.95
CA LEU A 295 23.82 10.89 7.52
C LEU A 295 24.87 9.88 7.03
N ARG A 296 24.75 8.60 7.44
CA ARG A 296 25.65 7.52 7.02
C ARG A 296 25.77 7.38 5.50
N ILE A 297 24.71 7.63 4.74
CA ILE A 297 24.77 7.53 3.26
C ILE A 297 25.34 8.78 2.58
N TYR A 298 25.67 9.81 3.36
CA TYR A 298 26.18 11.11 2.90
C TYR A 298 27.60 11.40 3.40
N VAL A 299 28.31 10.39 3.92
CA VAL A 299 29.64 10.59 4.53
C VAL A 299 30.69 11.16 3.57
N GLN A 300 30.47 11.10 2.25
CA GLN A 300 31.39 11.65 1.25
C GLN A 300 31.25 13.17 1.12
N GLU A 301 30.08 13.69 1.45
CA GLU A 301 29.71 15.11 1.34
C GLU A 301 29.77 15.85 2.68
N LEU A 302 30.02 15.13 3.77
CA LEU A 302 30.08 15.66 5.13
C LEU A 302 31.51 16.00 5.52
N GLU A 303 31.63 16.89 6.50
CA GLU A 303 32.88 17.19 7.19
C GLU A 303 32.82 16.66 8.63
N LEU A 304 33.93 16.13 9.12
CA LEU A 304 34.00 15.54 10.48
C LEU A 304 33.49 16.49 11.57
N GLN A 305 33.78 17.79 11.45
CA GLN A 305 33.32 18.83 12.40
C GLN A 305 31.79 18.95 12.51
N GLN A 306 31.04 18.49 11.49
CA GLN A 306 29.57 18.46 11.53
C GLN A 306 29.05 17.24 12.31
N LEU A 307 29.84 16.16 12.40
CA LEU A 307 29.46 14.91 13.05
C LEU A 307 29.85 14.86 14.53
N LEU A 308 31.05 15.36 14.87
CA LEU A 308 31.60 15.26 16.22
C LEU A 308 30.70 15.81 17.33
N PRO A 309 30.03 16.99 17.18
CA PRO A 309 29.16 17.50 18.23
C PRO A 309 28.01 16.56 18.59
N VAL A 310 27.51 15.77 17.63
CA VAL A 310 26.38 14.86 17.82
C VAL A 310 26.80 13.57 18.55
N LEU A 311 28.09 13.21 18.56
CA LEU A 311 28.59 12.10 19.39
C LEU A 311 28.44 12.35 20.89
N SER A 312 28.29 13.62 21.27
CA SER A 312 28.08 14.08 22.64
C SER A 312 26.61 14.25 23.02
N ASP A 313 25.66 13.76 22.21
CA ASP A 313 24.22 13.86 22.47
C ASP A 313 23.82 13.24 23.82
N ASP A 314 22.83 13.76 24.52
CA ASP A 314 22.41 13.19 25.81
C ASP A 314 21.83 11.76 25.70
N ASN A 315 21.36 11.36 24.53
CA ASN A 315 20.73 10.07 24.27
C ASN A 315 21.70 9.04 23.66
N TRP A 316 21.83 7.89 24.32
CA TRP A 316 22.70 6.80 23.87
C TRP A 316 22.43 6.32 22.43
N TYR A 317 21.17 6.26 21.99
CA TYR A 317 20.83 5.83 20.63
C TYR A 317 21.30 6.82 19.57
N VAL A 318 21.31 8.11 19.89
CA VAL A 318 21.85 9.15 19.00
C VAL A 318 23.37 8.99 18.90
N ARG A 319 24.04 8.81 20.05
CA ARG A 319 25.49 8.59 20.11
C ARG A 319 25.93 7.38 19.30
N ILE A 320 25.30 6.22 19.47
CA ILE A 320 25.71 4.99 18.77
C ILE A 320 25.46 5.06 17.26
N ASN A 321 24.36 5.70 16.83
CA ASN A 321 24.10 5.93 15.42
C ASN A 321 25.13 6.90 14.82
N MET A 322 25.47 7.98 15.53
CA MET A 322 26.48 8.92 15.08
C MET A 322 27.89 8.29 15.07
N ALA A 323 28.23 7.50 16.09
CA ALA A 323 29.49 6.76 16.16
C ALA A 323 29.66 5.82 14.96
N THR A 324 28.60 5.10 14.59
CA THR A 324 28.58 4.27 13.38
C THR A 324 28.79 5.12 12.12
N THR A 325 28.12 6.27 12.01
CA THR A 325 28.30 7.21 10.87
C THR A 325 29.72 7.76 10.80
N VAL A 326 30.35 8.07 11.93
CA VAL A 326 31.75 8.52 12.00
C VAL A 326 32.73 7.42 11.60
N LEU A 327 32.47 6.16 11.98
CA LEU A 327 33.28 5.03 11.52
C LEU A 327 33.21 4.85 10.00
N ASP A 328 32.01 4.90 9.42
CA ASP A 328 31.82 4.85 7.98
C ASP A 328 32.47 6.05 7.25
N TYR A 329 32.45 7.23 7.86
CA TYR A 329 33.20 8.39 7.39
C TYR A 329 34.71 8.11 7.37
N ILE A 330 35.27 7.60 8.47
CA ILE A 330 36.70 7.23 8.55
C ILE A 330 37.03 6.23 7.44
N ASP A 331 36.25 5.16 7.30
CA ASP A 331 36.44 4.12 6.28
C ASP A 331 36.42 4.68 4.85
N HIS A 332 35.52 5.61 4.55
CA HIS A 332 35.44 6.24 3.25
C HIS A 332 36.65 7.14 2.95
N HIS A 333 37.14 7.87 3.95
CA HIS A 333 38.22 8.86 3.81
C HIS A 333 39.63 8.31 4.14
N GLN A 334 39.76 7.02 4.47
CA GLN A 334 40.98 6.30 4.88
C GLN A 334 42.19 6.42 3.92
N LYS A 335 42.00 6.80 2.66
CA LYS A 335 43.12 7.04 1.73
C LYS A 335 43.84 8.37 1.96
N THR A 336 43.23 9.30 2.71
CA THR A 336 43.74 10.66 2.93
C THR A 336 44.30 10.86 4.34
N LEU A 337 43.91 10.02 5.30
CA LEU A 337 44.25 10.18 6.71
C LEU A 337 44.50 8.83 7.39
N LYS A 338 45.78 8.53 7.67
CA LYS A 338 46.21 7.21 8.14
C LYS A 338 46.01 6.96 9.65
N HIS A 339 45.44 7.89 10.42
CA HIS A 339 45.47 7.88 11.91
C HIS A 339 44.13 8.24 12.60
N ASP A 340 42.98 8.15 11.93
CA ASP A 340 41.77 8.88 12.37
C ASP A 340 41.04 8.36 13.61
N PHE A 341 40.91 7.04 13.83
CA PHE A 341 40.09 6.57 14.96
C PHE A 341 40.67 6.98 16.32
N GLU A 342 41.95 6.70 16.57
CA GLU A 342 42.59 7.05 17.85
C GLU A 342 42.77 8.56 18.00
N LEU A 343 42.98 9.31 16.91
CA LEU A 343 43.04 10.78 16.95
C LEU A 343 41.68 11.40 17.27
N ILE A 344 40.61 10.91 16.65
CA ILE A 344 39.24 11.35 16.95
C ILE A 344 38.92 11.03 18.41
N LYS A 345 39.21 9.81 18.86
CA LYS A 345 39.02 9.41 20.26
C LYS A 345 39.79 10.30 21.23
N GLN A 346 41.05 10.64 20.93
CA GLN A 346 41.87 11.54 21.76
C GLN A 346 41.38 12.99 21.75
N SER A 347 40.65 13.40 20.71
CA SER A 347 40.07 14.75 20.60
C SER A 347 38.74 14.92 21.35
N LEU A 348 38.13 13.82 21.81
CA LEU A 348 36.87 13.84 22.53
C LEU A 348 37.11 13.97 24.03
N ASP A 349 36.49 14.99 24.64
CA ASP A 349 36.49 15.17 26.09
C ASP A 349 35.36 14.38 26.79
N ASP A 350 34.36 13.94 26.03
CA ASP A 350 33.17 13.25 26.55
C ASP A 350 33.41 11.72 26.61
N PRO A 351 33.49 11.13 27.81
CA PRO A 351 33.75 9.69 27.95
C PRO A 351 32.65 8.82 27.34
N TYR A 352 31.39 9.28 27.34
CA TYR A 352 30.29 8.52 26.74
C TYR A 352 30.34 8.55 25.21
N ALA A 353 30.92 9.60 24.61
CA ALA A 353 31.18 9.66 23.17
C ALA A 353 32.28 8.66 22.78
N ILE A 354 33.33 8.56 23.60
CA ILE A 354 34.39 7.57 23.45
C ILE A 354 33.83 6.15 23.55
N ASP A 355 33.05 5.85 24.58
CA ASP A 355 32.43 4.54 24.78
C ASP A 355 31.52 4.16 23.60
N ALA A 356 30.74 5.12 23.06
CA ALA A 356 29.90 4.89 21.89
C ALA A 356 30.71 4.55 20.63
N LEU A 357 31.83 5.24 20.40
CA LEU A 357 32.74 4.94 19.28
C LEU A 357 33.40 3.56 19.42
N GLU A 358 33.87 3.21 20.61
CA GLU A 358 34.47 1.89 20.86
C GLU A 358 33.43 0.77 20.71
N TYR A 359 32.23 0.97 21.24
CA TYR A 359 31.13 0.02 21.10
C TYR A 359 30.72 -0.15 19.64
N ALA A 360 30.56 0.94 18.89
CA ALA A 360 30.25 0.89 17.45
C ALA A 360 31.32 0.11 16.67
N ARG A 361 32.60 0.34 16.97
CA ARG A 361 33.72 -0.36 16.32
C ARG A 361 33.67 -1.85 16.61
N HIS A 362 33.43 -2.21 17.87
CA HIS A 362 33.29 -3.61 18.27
C HIS A 362 32.15 -4.31 17.51
N LEU A 363 31.00 -3.65 17.36
CA LEU A 363 29.87 -4.17 16.57
C LEU A 363 30.20 -4.36 15.08
N GLN A 364 31.03 -3.48 14.49
CA GLN A 364 31.50 -3.63 13.11
C GLN A 364 32.51 -4.77 12.92
N GLU A 365 33.25 -5.15 13.97
CA GLU A 365 34.21 -6.25 13.94
C GLU A 365 33.55 -7.63 14.15
N GLU A 366 32.31 -7.69 14.67
CA GLU A 366 31.62 -8.96 14.88
C GLU A 366 31.25 -9.71 13.58
N PRO A 367 31.20 -11.07 13.62
CA PRO A 367 30.81 -11.88 12.47
C PRO A 367 29.39 -11.58 11.97
N SER A 368 29.17 -11.71 10.65
CA SER A 368 27.94 -11.31 9.95
C SER A 368 26.63 -11.86 10.54
N HIS A 369 26.66 -13.06 11.12
CA HIS A 369 25.48 -13.72 11.70
C HIS A 369 25.05 -13.15 13.06
N LEU A 370 25.94 -12.45 13.78
CA LEU A 370 25.62 -11.72 15.02
C LEU A 370 25.17 -10.28 14.74
N LYS A 371 25.67 -9.67 13.66
CA LYS A 371 25.25 -8.33 13.18
C LYS A 371 23.76 -8.24 12.86
N GLU A 372 23.17 -9.28 12.27
CA GLU A 372 21.72 -9.31 12.01
C GLU A 372 20.90 -9.38 13.30
N SER A 373 21.37 -10.11 14.31
CA SER A 373 20.72 -10.23 15.62
C SER A 373 20.76 -8.91 16.40
N ILE A 374 21.90 -8.23 16.43
CA ILE A 374 22.05 -6.92 17.10
C ILE A 374 21.34 -5.81 16.31
N GLY A 375 21.39 -5.85 14.97
CA GLY A 375 20.62 -4.96 14.09
C GLY A 375 19.11 -5.14 14.22
N GLU A 376 18.63 -6.37 14.43
CA GLU A 376 17.25 -6.64 14.82
C GLU A 376 16.93 -6.08 16.21
N ILE A 377 17.81 -6.23 17.21
CA ILE A 377 17.58 -5.71 18.57
C ILE A 377 17.52 -4.18 18.58
N LEU A 378 18.35 -3.49 17.79
CA LEU A 378 18.30 -2.03 17.65
C LEU A 378 17.10 -1.56 16.81
N ARG A 379 16.69 -2.31 15.76
CA ARG A 379 15.41 -2.05 15.05
C ARG A 379 14.21 -2.23 15.98
N LYS A 380 14.20 -3.33 16.74
CA LYS A 380 13.17 -3.68 17.71
C LYS A 380 13.15 -2.67 18.87
N GLY A 381 14.29 -2.18 19.35
CA GLY A 381 14.35 -1.15 20.39
C GLY A 381 13.71 0.19 19.99
N VAL A 382 13.78 0.54 18.69
CA VAL A 382 13.10 1.72 18.12
C VAL A 382 11.62 1.44 17.81
N GLU A 383 11.25 0.21 17.46
CA GLU A 383 9.85 -0.19 17.20
C GLU A 383 9.04 -0.54 18.47
N TYR A 384 9.69 -0.94 19.56
CA TYR A 384 9.04 -1.32 20.83
C TYR A 384 9.06 -0.21 21.90
N ALA A 385 9.57 0.99 21.57
CA ALA A 385 9.42 2.19 22.39
C ALA A 385 8.10 2.95 22.11
N HIS A 386 7.09 2.26 21.57
CA HIS A 386 5.73 2.75 21.32
C HIS A 386 4.73 2.30 22.39
#